data_AF-A0A165R6E8-F1
#
_entry.id   AF-A0A165R6E8-F1
#
_cell.length_a   1.000
_cell.length_b   1.000
_cell.length_c   1.000
_cell.angle_alpha   90.00
_cell.angle_beta   90.00
_cell.angle_gamma   90.00
#
_symmetry.space_group_name_H-M   'P 1'
#
loop_
_entity.id
_entity.type
_entity.pdbx_description
1 polymer ?
#
loop_
_entity_poly.entity_id
_entity_poly.type
_entity_poly.pdbx_seq_one_letter_code
_entity_poly.pdbx_strand_id
1 'polypeptide(L)'
;MALGVMGVKPNLTHLTICATIMDDGTRQDVDLPHLQKFVLPIRSIVSAEVFSHITLPSGASITLEVECDEFDLDEVRAIINIIGPKVNEIASGNEFKKCELHHVNTSHTRIHLSPAPKELGVAVDRVHTRSAGNQKLRLKPELKLVLSSYLEEEEALVYDALAEDLKATLKQVTVLKIEDMRAYNAPGLPPTRTLIGPFPSRLVRTLKRDFSALGNTWRFELVCPRLQKMELHYVRFRKTYHGSSTDDFIDLHSLCC
;
A
#
# COMPACT_ATOMS: atom_id res chain seq x y z
N MET A 1 12.19 32.08 -26.12
CA MET A 1 13.23 32.07 -25.07
C MET A 1 12.52 32.31 -23.75
N ALA A 2 12.41 31.29 -22.90
CA ALA A 2 11.85 31.44 -21.56
C ALA A 2 13.01 31.45 -20.57
N LEU A 3 13.11 32.53 -19.81
CA LEU A 3 14.07 32.71 -18.73
C LEU A 3 13.75 31.68 -17.64
N GLY A 4 14.53 30.61 -17.59
CA GLY A 4 14.52 29.66 -16.50
C GLY A 4 14.99 30.37 -15.23
N VAL A 5 14.05 30.71 -14.35
CA VAL A 5 14.37 31.03 -12.96
C VAL A 5 15.01 29.77 -12.40
N MET A 6 16.35 29.77 -12.28
CA MET A 6 17.06 28.75 -11.51
C MET A 6 16.74 28.99 -10.04
N GLY A 7 15.53 28.57 -9.64
CA GLY A 7 15.13 28.53 -8.24
C GLY A 7 16.13 27.69 -7.47
N VAL A 8 16.57 28.19 -6.33
CA VAL A 8 17.43 27.46 -5.40
C VAL A 8 16.73 26.14 -5.08
N LYS A 9 17.31 25.02 -5.51
CA LYS A 9 16.76 23.70 -5.19
C LYS A 9 16.90 23.47 -3.69
N PRO A 10 15.81 23.17 -2.97
CA PRO A 10 15.86 23.00 -1.52
C PRO A 10 16.75 21.79 -1.18
N ASN A 11 17.72 21.99 -0.28
CA ASN A 11 18.57 20.92 0.24
C ASN A 11 17.90 20.14 1.39
N LEU A 12 16.57 20.03 1.33
CA LEU A 12 15.76 19.40 2.35
C LEU A 12 15.88 17.88 2.22
N THR A 13 16.30 17.21 3.30
CA THR A 13 16.47 15.75 3.32
C THR A 13 15.34 15.04 4.05
N HIS A 14 14.63 15.74 4.95
CA HIS A 14 13.54 15.20 5.74
C HIS A 14 12.41 16.22 5.77
N LEU A 15 11.20 15.79 5.43
CA LEU A 15 10.00 16.60 5.50
C LEU A 15 8.91 15.82 6.23
N THR A 16 8.37 16.43 7.27
CA THR A 16 7.20 15.93 7.99
C THR A 16 6.23 17.09 8.09
N ILE A 17 5.03 16.92 7.53
CA ILE A 17 3.99 17.94 7.54
C ILE A 17 3.05 17.61 8.70
N CYS A 18 3.15 18.34 9.81
CA CYS A 18 2.26 18.14 10.98
C CYS A 18 1.15 19.19 11.09
N ALA A 19 1.00 20.04 10.09
CA ALA A 19 0.04 21.14 10.11
C ALA A 19 -1.28 20.73 9.44
N THR A 20 -2.38 21.34 9.89
CA THR A 20 -3.64 21.32 9.14
C THR A 20 -3.43 22.05 7.82
N ILE A 21 -3.73 21.35 6.72
CA ILE A 21 -3.55 21.89 5.38
C ILE A 21 -4.90 22.46 4.93
N MET A 22 -4.91 23.76 4.66
CA MET A 22 -6.05 24.45 4.07
C MET A 22 -5.68 24.91 2.67
N ASP A 23 -6.64 24.89 1.76
CA ASP A 23 -6.44 25.38 0.41
C ASP A 23 -6.77 26.88 0.33
N ASP A 24 -5.80 27.67 -0.10
CA ASP A 24 -5.97 29.09 -0.41
C ASP A 24 -5.92 29.37 -1.93
N GLY A 25 -5.88 28.30 -2.76
CA GLY A 25 -5.80 28.40 -4.22
C GLY A 25 -4.39 28.65 -4.77
N THR A 26 -3.34 28.60 -3.94
CA THR A 26 -1.95 28.87 -4.38
C THR A 26 -1.12 27.62 -4.71
N ARG A 27 -1.79 26.50 -5.01
CA ARG A 27 -1.15 25.20 -5.25
C ARG A 27 -0.18 25.25 -6.43
N GLN A 28 1.03 24.76 -6.21
CA GLN A 28 2.08 24.64 -7.22
C GLN A 28 2.84 23.35 -7.02
N ASP A 29 3.40 22.82 -8.10
CA ASP A 29 4.28 21.65 -8.03
C ASP A 29 5.58 22.02 -7.33
N VAL A 30 5.99 21.19 -6.37
CA VAL A 30 7.20 21.41 -5.56
C VAL A 30 8.23 20.32 -5.85
N ASP A 31 9.40 20.69 -6.35
CA ASP A 31 10.53 19.77 -6.55
C ASP A 31 11.39 19.66 -5.29
N LEU A 32 11.47 18.46 -4.70
CA LEU A 32 12.28 18.16 -3.51
C LEU A 32 13.38 17.13 -3.81
N PRO A 33 14.38 17.44 -4.67
CA PRO A 33 15.28 16.46 -5.29
C PRO A 33 16.25 15.75 -4.33
N HIS A 34 16.41 16.26 -3.10
CA HIS A 34 17.30 15.72 -2.08
C HIS A 34 16.58 15.02 -0.93
N LEU A 35 15.25 14.89 -1.02
CA LEU A 35 14.44 14.35 0.05
C LEU A 35 14.68 12.84 0.21
N GLN A 36 14.98 12.42 1.43
CA GLN A 36 15.20 11.03 1.82
C GLN A 36 14.02 10.48 2.61
N LYS A 37 13.32 11.33 3.38
CA LYS A 37 12.16 10.94 4.18
C LYS A 37 11.03 11.96 4.01
N PHE A 38 9.85 11.46 3.66
CA PHE A 38 8.61 12.23 3.59
C PHE A 38 7.54 11.59 4.46
N VAL A 39 6.90 12.37 5.32
CA VAL A 39 5.78 11.93 6.17
C VAL A 39 4.65 12.94 6.04
N LEU A 40 3.46 12.44 5.69
CA LEU A 40 2.26 13.25 5.50
C LEU A 40 1.04 12.54 6.12
N PRO A 41 0.48 13.11 7.20
CA PRO A 41 -0.88 12.84 7.64
C PRO A 41 -1.88 13.40 6.63
N ILE A 42 -2.85 12.60 6.24
CA ILE A 42 -3.91 12.93 5.31
C ILE A 42 -5.23 12.93 6.09
N ARG A 43 -5.70 14.16 6.39
CA ARG A 43 -6.94 14.45 7.13
C ARG A 43 -7.96 15.23 6.30
N SER A 44 -7.69 15.38 5.00
CA SER A 44 -8.63 15.92 4.02
C SER A 44 -8.19 15.62 2.60
N ILE A 45 -9.10 15.78 1.64
CA ILE A 45 -8.78 15.82 0.20
C ILE A 45 -7.63 16.79 -0.11
N VAL A 46 -7.62 17.97 0.52
CA VAL A 46 -6.57 18.99 0.31
C VAL A 46 -5.19 18.45 0.71
N SER A 47 -5.11 17.72 1.81
CA SER A 47 -3.84 17.11 2.23
C SER A 47 -3.40 15.99 1.27
N ALA A 48 -4.33 15.21 0.71
CA ALA A 48 -4.00 14.23 -0.33
C ALA A 48 -3.46 14.91 -1.61
N GLU A 49 -4.01 16.07 -1.99
CA GLU A 49 -3.54 16.86 -3.13
C GLU A 49 -2.12 17.42 -2.91
N VAL A 50 -1.73 17.75 -1.67
CA VAL A 50 -0.34 18.11 -1.38
C VAL A 50 0.61 16.98 -1.79
N PHE A 51 0.25 15.72 -1.52
CA PHE A 51 1.05 14.60 -1.99
C PHE A 51 1.13 14.57 -3.51
N SER A 52 0.04 14.80 -4.24
CA SER A 52 0.03 14.76 -5.71
C SER A 52 0.93 15.83 -6.35
N HIS A 53 1.14 16.97 -5.69
CA HIS A 53 1.99 18.07 -6.19
C HIS A 53 3.47 18.03 -5.80
N ILE A 54 3.89 17.20 -4.82
CA ILE A 54 5.30 17.12 -4.39
C ILE A 54 6.09 16.14 -5.27
N THR A 55 7.01 16.61 -6.10
CA THR A 55 7.93 15.73 -6.83
C THR A 55 8.99 15.17 -5.89
N LEU A 56 9.01 13.84 -5.75
CA LEU A 56 9.89 13.10 -4.84
C LEU A 56 10.97 12.35 -5.63
N PRO A 57 12.22 12.32 -5.16
CA PRO A 57 13.29 11.60 -5.84
C PRO A 57 13.13 10.09 -5.68
N SER A 58 13.58 9.33 -6.68
CA SER A 58 13.71 7.88 -6.58
C SER A 58 14.62 7.52 -5.40
N GLY A 59 14.17 6.64 -4.51
CA GLY A 59 14.89 6.33 -3.27
C GLY A 59 14.32 6.95 -1.99
N ALA A 60 13.37 7.89 -2.07
CA ALA A 60 12.76 8.46 -0.88
C ALA A 60 11.93 7.41 -0.10
N SER A 61 12.00 7.48 1.23
CA SER A 61 11.11 6.75 2.13
C SER A 61 9.88 7.62 2.42
N ILE A 62 8.70 7.08 2.12
CA ILE A 62 7.43 7.82 2.15
C ILE A 62 6.49 7.16 3.15
N THR A 63 5.86 7.95 4.01
CA THR A 63 4.80 7.51 4.91
C THR A 63 3.58 8.42 4.74
N LEU A 64 2.46 7.83 4.32
CA LEU A 64 1.16 8.48 4.21
C LEU A 64 0.27 7.92 5.32
N GLU A 65 -0.29 8.77 6.16
CA GLU A 65 -1.13 8.38 7.29
C GLU A 65 -2.54 8.94 7.10
N VAL A 66 -3.47 8.12 6.58
CA VAL A 66 -4.86 8.49 6.34
C VAL A 66 -5.67 8.25 7.60
N GLU A 67 -6.26 9.30 8.15
CA GLU A 67 -7.08 9.27 9.36
C GLU A 67 -8.56 9.32 8.96
N CYS A 68 -9.32 8.26 9.22
CA CYS A 68 -10.68 8.07 8.69
C CYS A 68 -11.80 8.43 9.68
N ASP A 69 -11.50 8.92 10.89
CA ASP A 69 -12.49 9.20 11.93
C ASP A 69 -13.47 10.33 11.56
N GLU A 70 -13.00 11.32 10.80
CA GLU A 70 -13.80 12.45 10.34
C GLU A 70 -14.42 12.24 8.94
N PHE A 71 -14.14 11.11 8.28
CA PHE A 71 -14.54 10.87 6.90
C PHE A 71 -15.72 9.93 6.77
N ASP A 72 -16.58 10.21 5.79
CA ASP A 72 -17.39 9.17 5.20
C ASP A 72 -16.58 8.32 4.20
N LEU A 73 -17.13 7.17 3.84
CA LEU A 73 -16.52 6.23 2.90
C LEU A 73 -16.21 6.85 1.52
N ASP A 74 -17.02 7.83 1.09
CA ASP A 74 -16.84 8.49 -0.20
C ASP A 74 -15.61 9.39 -0.17
N GLU A 75 -15.37 10.07 0.96
CA GLU A 75 -14.16 10.87 1.17
C GLU A 75 -12.90 10.00 1.28
N VAL A 76 -12.95 8.87 1.99
CA VAL A 76 -11.82 7.92 2.03
C VAL A 76 -11.49 7.43 0.61
N ARG A 77 -12.52 7.07 -0.19
CA ARG A 77 -12.33 6.69 -1.58
C ARG A 77 -11.76 7.82 -2.42
N ALA A 78 -12.23 9.06 -2.23
CA ALA A 78 -11.70 10.22 -2.94
C ALA A 78 -10.21 10.44 -2.64
N ILE A 79 -9.80 10.31 -1.37
CA ILE A 79 -8.40 10.39 -0.96
C ILE A 79 -7.56 9.30 -1.61
N ILE A 80 -8.01 8.05 -1.58
CA ILE A 80 -7.30 6.92 -2.20
C ILE A 80 -7.14 7.14 -3.70
N ASN A 81 -8.17 7.63 -4.39
CA ASN A 81 -8.14 7.97 -5.81
C ASN A 81 -7.12 9.10 -6.10
N ILE A 82 -7.03 10.12 -5.24
CA ILE A 82 -6.05 11.22 -5.41
C ILE A 82 -4.61 10.71 -5.25
N ILE A 83 -4.32 9.89 -4.24
CA ILE A 83 -2.94 9.42 -3.99
C ILE A 83 -2.55 8.25 -4.90
N GLY A 84 -3.51 7.45 -5.35
CA GLY A 84 -3.31 6.19 -6.08
C GLY A 84 -2.40 6.29 -7.31
N PRO A 85 -2.66 7.22 -8.26
CA PRO A 85 -1.81 7.41 -9.43
C PRO A 85 -0.33 7.64 -9.08
N LYS A 86 -0.08 8.45 -8.05
CA LYS A 86 1.29 8.78 -7.63
C LYS A 86 1.96 7.66 -6.84
N VAL A 87 1.20 6.94 -6.01
CA VAL A 87 1.69 5.71 -5.38
C VAL A 87 2.11 4.70 -6.46
N ASN A 88 1.30 4.53 -7.51
CA ASN A 88 1.62 3.64 -8.64
C ASN A 88 2.87 4.08 -9.40
N GLU A 89 3.02 5.37 -9.67
CA GLU A 89 4.22 5.93 -10.31
C GLU A 89 5.48 5.63 -9.48
N ILE A 90 5.43 5.95 -8.18
CA ILE A 90 6.55 5.72 -7.25
C ILE A 90 6.88 4.23 -7.16
N ALA A 91 5.87 3.37 -7.04
CA ALA A 91 6.06 1.94 -6.94
C ALA A 91 6.66 1.33 -8.21
N SER A 92 6.26 1.83 -9.38
CA SER A 92 6.87 1.44 -10.66
C SER A 92 8.32 1.92 -10.75
N GLY A 93 8.57 3.19 -10.44
CA GLY A 93 9.90 3.80 -10.54
C GLY A 93 10.93 3.24 -9.54
N ASN A 94 10.49 2.71 -8.41
CA ASN A 94 11.35 2.09 -7.40
C ASN A 94 11.32 0.55 -7.44
N GLU A 95 10.69 -0.05 -8.45
CA GLU A 95 10.57 -1.50 -8.62
C GLU A 95 10.04 -2.21 -7.37
N PHE A 96 8.99 -1.68 -6.75
CA PHE A 96 8.38 -2.33 -5.60
C PHE A 96 7.74 -3.65 -6.02
N LYS A 97 8.27 -4.75 -5.48
CA LYS A 97 7.80 -6.12 -5.74
C LYS A 97 7.31 -6.82 -4.48
N LYS A 98 7.56 -6.24 -3.30
CA LYS A 98 7.08 -6.76 -2.02
C LYS A 98 5.97 -5.85 -1.49
N CYS A 99 4.86 -6.46 -1.12
CA CYS A 99 3.76 -5.82 -0.41
C CYS A 99 3.56 -6.55 0.92
N GLU A 100 3.56 -5.81 2.02
CA GLU A 100 3.20 -6.33 3.33
C GLU A 100 1.96 -5.60 3.85
N LEU A 101 0.93 -6.37 4.15
CA LEU A 101 -0.28 -5.90 4.80
C LEU A 101 -0.25 -6.32 6.27
N HIS A 102 -0.43 -5.36 7.18
CA HIS A 102 -0.40 -5.58 8.62
C HIS A 102 -1.62 -4.94 9.27
N HIS A 103 -2.41 -5.74 9.99
CA HIS A 103 -3.50 -5.24 10.83
C HIS A 103 -3.00 -5.08 12.27
N VAL A 104 -3.02 -3.84 12.77
CA VAL A 104 -2.69 -3.56 14.17
C VAL A 104 -3.91 -3.81 15.06
N ASN A 105 -5.07 -3.33 14.60
CA ASN A 105 -6.38 -3.59 15.19
C ASN A 105 -7.46 -3.55 14.09
N THR A 106 -8.74 -3.66 14.45
CA THR A 106 -9.88 -3.67 13.52
C THR A 106 -10.07 -2.37 12.75
N SER A 107 -9.47 -1.26 13.19
CA SER A 107 -9.55 0.06 12.58
C SER A 107 -8.19 0.61 12.15
N HIS A 108 -7.15 -0.23 12.10
CA HIS A 108 -5.79 0.21 11.80
C HIS A 108 -5.07 -0.81 10.92
N THR A 109 -4.85 -0.40 9.68
CA THR A 109 -4.18 -1.20 8.66
C THR A 109 -2.97 -0.47 8.12
N ARG A 110 -1.88 -1.21 7.91
CA ARG A 110 -0.65 -0.71 7.30
C ARG A 110 -0.31 -1.53 6.07
N ILE A 111 -0.16 -0.84 4.95
CA ILE A 111 0.40 -1.38 3.70
C ILE A 111 1.83 -0.86 3.58
N HIS A 112 2.77 -1.78 3.41
CA HIS A 112 4.18 -1.49 3.22
C HIS A 112 4.65 -2.04 1.87
N LEU A 113 5.05 -1.14 0.97
CA LEU A 113 5.61 -1.47 -0.32
C LEU A 113 7.13 -1.26 -0.28
N SER A 114 7.86 -2.25 -0.78
CA SER A 114 9.31 -2.21 -0.84
C SER A 114 9.83 -2.99 -2.06
N PRO A 115 11.07 -2.72 -2.49
CA PRO A 115 11.74 -3.55 -3.50
C PRO A 115 11.83 -4.98 -2.98
N ALA A 116 11.71 -5.97 -3.88
CA ALA A 116 12.06 -7.33 -3.49
C ALA A 116 13.52 -7.35 -3.00
N PRO A 117 13.85 -8.13 -1.94
CA PRO A 117 15.25 -8.44 -1.70
C PRO A 117 15.80 -9.02 -2.99
N LYS A 118 16.90 -8.45 -3.52
CA LYS A 118 17.63 -9.10 -4.61
C LYS A 118 17.88 -10.53 -4.12
N GLU A 119 17.27 -11.52 -4.77
CA GLU A 119 17.69 -12.90 -4.59
C GLU A 119 19.20 -12.87 -4.81
N LEU A 120 19.95 -13.25 -3.78
CA LEU A 120 21.40 -13.24 -3.80
C LEU A 120 21.85 -14.24 -4.88
N GLY A 121 21.91 -13.77 -6.12
CA GLY A 121 22.77 -14.32 -7.14
C GLY A 121 24.18 -14.13 -6.66
N VAL A 122 24.74 -15.21 -6.12
CA VAL A 122 26.15 -15.49 -5.85
C VAL A 122 27.10 -14.51 -6.54
N ALA A 123 27.44 -13.42 -5.84
CA ALA A 123 28.56 -12.56 -6.22
C ALA A 123 29.73 -12.96 -5.31
N VAL A 124 30.45 -13.97 -5.80
CA VAL A 124 31.86 -14.28 -5.55
C VAL A 124 32.46 -13.66 -4.28
N ASP A 125 32.68 -14.52 -3.29
CA ASP A 125 33.68 -14.34 -2.25
C ASP A 125 35.03 -13.97 -2.89
N ARG A 126 35.33 -12.67 -2.96
CA ARG A 126 36.70 -12.17 -3.04
C ARG A 126 36.93 -11.24 -1.87
N VAL A 127 37.35 -11.89 -0.80
CA VAL A 127 38.01 -11.31 0.37
C VAL A 127 39.14 -10.37 -0.09
N HIS A 128 39.29 -9.26 0.64
CA HIS A 128 40.38 -8.27 0.65
C HIS A 128 40.10 -6.94 -0.08
N THR A 129 39.54 -5.98 0.64
CA THR A 129 40.37 -4.94 1.31
C THR A 129 39.54 -4.08 2.24
N ARG A 130 40.08 -3.85 3.43
CA ARG A 130 39.61 -2.88 4.43
C ARG A 130 39.51 -1.49 3.80
N SER A 131 38.37 -0.82 3.98
CA SER A 131 38.37 0.62 4.21
C SER A 131 37.09 1.01 4.95
N ALA A 132 37.27 1.43 6.20
CA ALA A 132 36.27 2.16 6.95
C ALA A 132 36.09 3.53 6.29
N GLY A 133 35.02 3.68 5.53
CA GLY A 133 34.63 4.95 4.92
C GLY A 133 33.12 5.01 4.85
N ASN A 134 32.51 5.84 5.70
CA ASN A 134 31.14 6.35 5.65
C ASN A 134 30.24 5.68 4.60
N GLN A 135 29.77 4.46 4.86
CA GLN A 135 28.56 3.99 4.21
C GLN A 135 27.43 4.83 4.83
N LYS A 136 27.11 5.96 4.19
CA LYS A 136 25.77 6.52 4.28
C LYS A 136 24.83 5.34 4.07
N LEU A 137 24.17 4.89 5.13
CA LEU A 137 23.05 3.97 5.07
C LEU A 137 22.06 4.61 4.10
N ARG A 138 22.16 4.28 2.81
CA ARG A 138 21.15 4.64 1.84
C ARG A 138 19.93 3.89 2.29
N LEU A 139 19.01 4.62 2.93
CA LEU A 139 17.68 4.11 3.24
C LEU A 139 17.13 3.52 1.94
N LYS A 140 16.69 2.27 1.99
CA LYS A 140 16.03 1.67 0.84
C LYS A 140 14.72 2.42 0.61
N PRO A 141 14.32 2.66 -0.65
CA PRO A 141 13.01 3.24 -0.90
C PRO A 141 11.94 2.34 -0.30
N GLU A 142 11.02 2.94 0.43
CA GLU A 142 9.89 2.29 1.08
C GLU A 142 8.70 3.23 0.97
N LEU A 143 7.51 2.68 0.71
CA LEU A 143 6.25 3.43 0.82
C LEU A 143 5.37 2.74 1.85
N LYS A 144 4.98 3.49 2.86
CA LYS A 144 4.07 3.06 3.92
C LYS A 144 2.78 3.85 3.79
N LEU A 145 1.67 3.14 3.60
CA LEU A 145 0.33 3.69 3.68
C LEU A 145 -0.30 3.15 4.96
N VAL A 146 -0.64 4.04 5.89
CA VAL A 146 -1.33 3.72 7.13
C VAL A 146 -2.75 4.24 7.01
N LEU A 147 -3.73 3.39 7.24
CA LEU A 147 -5.15 3.72 7.31
C LEU A 147 -5.58 3.48 8.74
N SER A 148 -6.08 4.51 9.41
CA SER A 148 -6.49 4.45 10.81
C SER A 148 -7.89 4.99 11.01
N SER A 149 -8.56 4.51 12.05
CA SER A 149 -9.84 5.04 12.55
C SER A 149 -11.06 4.81 11.66
N TYR A 150 -11.01 3.88 10.69
CA TYR A 150 -12.21 3.45 9.94
C TYR A 150 -13.05 2.46 10.77
N LEU A 151 -14.36 2.38 10.50
CA LEU A 151 -15.24 1.42 11.19
C LEU A 151 -15.03 -0.02 10.67
N GLU A 152 -15.20 -1.03 11.52
CA GLU A 152 -14.99 -2.44 11.15
C GLU A 152 -15.90 -2.87 9.99
N GLU A 153 -17.12 -2.35 9.94
CA GLU A 153 -18.10 -2.64 8.88
C GLU A 153 -17.69 -2.07 7.51
N GLU A 154 -16.80 -1.08 7.50
CA GLU A 154 -16.35 -0.32 6.33
C GLU A 154 -15.08 -0.87 5.71
N GLU A 155 -14.39 -1.76 6.43
CA GLU A 155 -13.09 -2.32 6.04
C GLU A 155 -13.11 -2.90 4.61
N ALA A 156 -14.22 -3.53 4.22
CA ALA A 156 -14.37 -4.15 2.90
C ALA A 156 -14.25 -3.13 1.77
N LEU A 157 -14.83 -1.95 1.98
CA LEU A 157 -14.89 -0.87 1.01
C LEU A 157 -13.55 -0.16 0.89
N VAL A 158 -12.84 -0.03 2.02
CA VAL A 158 -11.45 0.47 2.04
C VAL A 158 -10.56 -0.46 1.20
N TYR A 159 -10.67 -1.78 1.38
CA TYR A 159 -9.89 -2.73 0.58
C TYR A 159 -10.26 -2.71 -0.90
N ASP A 160 -11.54 -2.59 -1.24
CA ASP A 160 -11.97 -2.49 -2.64
C ASP A 160 -11.38 -1.24 -3.30
N ALA A 161 -11.43 -0.08 -2.62
CA ALA A 161 -10.83 1.17 -3.13
C ALA A 161 -9.31 1.03 -3.33
N LEU A 162 -8.60 0.47 -2.35
CA LEU A 162 -7.15 0.21 -2.48
C LEU A 162 -6.83 -0.76 -3.61
N ALA A 163 -7.62 -1.83 -3.77
CA ALA A 163 -7.40 -2.83 -4.81
C ALA A 163 -7.60 -2.24 -6.21
N GLU A 164 -8.57 -1.34 -6.38
CA GLU A 164 -8.84 -0.65 -7.63
C GLU A 164 -7.77 0.40 -7.94
N ASP A 165 -7.50 1.32 -7.02
CA ASP A 165 -6.62 2.47 -7.27
C ASP A 165 -5.13 2.10 -7.21
N LEU A 166 -4.75 1.08 -6.45
CA LEU A 166 -3.37 0.56 -6.40
C LEU A 166 -3.16 -0.65 -7.33
N LYS A 167 -4.12 -0.95 -8.22
CA LYS A 167 -4.09 -2.12 -9.11
C LYS A 167 -2.79 -2.24 -9.90
N ALA A 168 -2.23 -1.14 -10.40
CA ALA A 168 -0.98 -1.17 -11.16
C ALA A 168 0.21 -1.61 -10.30
N THR A 169 0.30 -1.09 -9.07
CA THR A 169 1.31 -1.51 -8.08
C THR A 169 1.12 -2.97 -7.69
N LEU A 170 -0.11 -3.37 -7.35
CA LEU A 170 -0.41 -4.72 -6.91
C LEU A 170 -0.13 -5.75 -8.02
N LYS A 171 -0.34 -5.38 -9.30
CA LYS A 171 -0.05 -6.24 -10.45
C LYS A 171 1.40 -6.68 -10.60
N GLN A 172 2.34 -5.89 -10.07
CA GLN A 172 3.76 -6.17 -10.14
C GLN A 172 4.33 -6.83 -8.88
N VAL A 173 3.52 -6.98 -7.83
CA VAL A 173 3.92 -7.64 -6.59
C VAL A 173 4.22 -9.12 -6.86
N THR A 174 5.40 -9.57 -6.43
CA THR A 174 5.82 -10.97 -6.47
C THR A 174 5.83 -11.60 -5.07
N VAL A 175 5.94 -10.80 -4.01
CA VAL A 175 5.91 -11.26 -2.62
C VAL A 175 4.82 -10.52 -1.86
N LEU A 176 3.82 -11.24 -1.38
CA LEU A 176 2.75 -10.71 -0.52
C LEU A 176 2.90 -11.31 0.87
N LYS A 177 3.08 -10.47 1.89
CA LYS A 177 3.00 -10.86 3.29
C LYS A 177 1.72 -10.29 3.90
N ILE A 178 0.95 -11.11 4.58
CA ILE A 178 -0.24 -10.70 5.31
C ILE A 178 -0.05 -11.10 6.77
N GLU A 179 -0.07 -10.12 7.65
CA GLU A 179 -0.03 -10.29 9.10
C GLU A 179 -1.33 -9.73 9.69
N ASP A 180 -2.20 -10.63 10.14
CA ASP A 180 -3.43 -10.27 10.84
C ASP A 180 -3.14 -9.94 12.32
N MET A 181 -4.14 -9.46 13.05
CA MET A 181 -4.02 -9.06 14.45
C MET A 181 -3.50 -10.21 15.31
N ARG A 182 -2.30 -10.04 15.89
CA ARG A 182 -1.70 -11.02 16.83
C ARG A 182 -2.61 -11.39 17.99
N ALA A 183 -3.41 -10.42 18.45
CA ALA A 183 -4.38 -10.62 19.53
C ALA A 183 -5.39 -11.74 19.23
N TYR A 184 -5.71 -11.98 17.96
CA TYR A 184 -6.60 -13.08 17.57
C TYR A 184 -6.01 -14.46 17.84
N ASN A 185 -4.71 -14.60 18.04
CA ASN A 185 -4.10 -15.88 18.38
C ASN A 185 -3.79 -16.02 19.88
N ALA A 186 -4.33 -15.14 20.72
CA ALA A 186 -4.24 -15.30 22.16
C ALA A 186 -4.99 -16.58 22.62
N PRO A 187 -4.36 -17.44 23.44
CA PRO A 187 -5.01 -18.64 23.96
C PRO A 187 -6.31 -18.33 24.71
N GLY A 188 -7.37 -19.10 24.45
CA GLY A 188 -8.65 -18.98 25.16
C GLY A 188 -9.66 -17.99 24.57
N LEU A 189 -9.31 -17.23 23.52
CA LEU A 189 -10.26 -16.38 22.82
C LEU A 189 -11.05 -17.18 21.78
N PRO A 190 -12.40 -17.21 21.84
CA PRO A 190 -13.20 -17.85 20.82
C PRO A 190 -12.99 -17.19 19.45
N PRO A 191 -13.17 -17.93 18.34
CA PRO A 191 -13.32 -17.33 17.02
C PRO A 191 -14.57 -16.44 17.00
N THR A 192 -14.37 -15.14 17.14
CA THR A 192 -15.39 -14.10 17.07
C THR A 192 -15.78 -13.87 15.62
N ARG A 193 -17.09 -13.81 15.38
CA ARG A 193 -17.73 -13.76 14.06
C ARG A 193 -17.52 -12.42 13.33
N THR A 194 -17.23 -11.36 14.08
CA THR A 194 -16.97 -9.99 13.61
C THR A 194 -15.49 -9.79 13.31
N LEU A 195 -14.61 -10.26 14.19
CA LEU A 195 -13.14 -10.12 14.10
C LEU A 195 -12.46 -10.77 12.88
N ILE A 196 -13.19 -11.53 12.08
CA ILE A 196 -12.73 -11.95 10.75
C ILE A 196 -13.32 -10.94 9.79
N GLY A 197 -12.69 -9.76 9.76
CA GLY A 197 -12.96 -8.76 8.76
C GLY A 197 -12.85 -9.34 7.35
N PRO A 198 -13.39 -8.69 6.31
CA PRO A 198 -13.21 -9.08 4.92
C PRO A 198 -11.75 -9.43 4.70
N PHE A 199 -11.45 -10.72 4.65
CA PHE A 199 -10.09 -11.21 4.54
C PHE A 199 -9.44 -10.42 3.39
N PRO A 200 -8.16 -10.02 3.51
CA PRO A 200 -7.49 -9.20 2.49
C PRO A 200 -7.45 -9.83 1.09
N SER A 201 -8.10 -10.98 0.89
CA SER A 201 -8.66 -11.38 -0.41
C SER A 201 -9.18 -10.23 -1.22
N ARG A 202 -9.92 -9.25 -0.68
CA ARG A 202 -10.41 -8.11 -1.50
C ARG A 202 -9.28 -7.24 -2.08
N LEU A 203 -8.13 -7.17 -1.40
CA LEU A 203 -6.90 -6.58 -1.93
C LEU A 203 -6.23 -7.48 -2.99
N VAL A 204 -6.45 -8.79 -2.92
CA VAL A 204 -5.84 -9.81 -3.80
C VAL A 204 -6.73 -10.17 -4.99
N ARG A 205 -8.05 -9.99 -4.89
CA ARG A 205 -9.07 -10.34 -5.87
C ARG A 205 -10.11 -9.22 -5.97
N THR A 206 -10.45 -8.86 -7.20
CA THR A 206 -11.54 -7.91 -7.49
C THR A 206 -12.59 -8.60 -8.33
N LEU A 207 -13.86 -8.25 -8.16
CA LEU A 207 -14.93 -8.76 -9.01
C LEU A 207 -15.02 -7.88 -10.26
N LYS A 208 -14.75 -8.45 -11.43
CA LYS A 208 -14.79 -7.73 -12.70
C LYS A 208 -15.85 -8.30 -13.61
N ARG A 209 -16.60 -7.43 -14.27
CA ARG A 209 -17.56 -7.83 -15.29
C ARG A 209 -16.83 -8.45 -16.49
N ASP A 210 -17.27 -9.62 -16.90
CA ASP A 210 -16.76 -10.28 -18.10
C ASP A 210 -17.57 -9.82 -19.32
N PHE A 211 -17.02 -8.86 -20.07
CA PHE A 211 -17.63 -8.35 -21.30
C PHE A 211 -17.58 -9.36 -22.46
N SER A 212 -16.81 -10.44 -22.33
CA SER A 212 -16.68 -11.48 -23.37
C SER A 212 -17.65 -12.65 -23.17
N ALA A 213 -18.32 -12.74 -22.02
CA ALA A 213 -19.33 -13.74 -21.74
C ALA A 213 -20.74 -13.25 -22.18
N LEU A 214 -21.55 -14.16 -22.73
CA LEU A 214 -22.97 -13.90 -22.97
C LEU A 214 -23.70 -13.79 -21.62
N GLY A 215 -24.11 -12.56 -21.26
CA GLY A 215 -24.86 -12.26 -20.03
C GLY A 215 -24.14 -11.27 -19.09
N ASN A 216 -24.78 -10.93 -17.97
CA ASN A 216 -24.17 -10.14 -16.90
C ASN A 216 -23.28 -11.03 -16.03
N THR A 217 -22.29 -11.65 -16.65
CA THR A 217 -21.37 -12.56 -15.96
C THR A 217 -20.26 -11.76 -15.30
N TRP A 218 -20.02 -12.05 -14.04
CA TRP A 218 -18.92 -11.48 -13.26
C TRP A 218 -17.88 -12.56 -13.01
N ARG A 219 -16.60 -12.20 -13.06
CA ARG A 219 -15.48 -13.08 -12.76
C ARG A 219 -14.58 -12.45 -11.71
N PHE A 220 -14.00 -13.28 -10.87
CA PHE A 220 -12.92 -12.83 -9.99
C PHE A 220 -11.64 -12.62 -10.82
N GLU A 221 -11.03 -11.45 -10.71
CA GLU A 221 -9.72 -11.12 -11.27
C GLU A 221 -8.71 -11.02 -10.12
N LEU A 222 -7.62 -11.78 -10.21
CA LEU A 222 -6.48 -11.61 -9.32
C LEU A 222 -5.83 -10.24 -9.57
N VAL A 223 -5.71 -9.45 -8.50
CA VAL A 223 -5.07 -8.13 -8.52
C VAL A 223 -3.55 -8.26 -8.58
N CYS A 224 -3.00 -9.33 -8.00
CA CYS A 224 -1.57 -9.68 -7.99
C CYS A 224 -1.25 -10.91 -8.87
N PRO A 225 -1.41 -10.87 -10.21
CA PRO A 225 -1.18 -12.02 -11.09
C PRO A 225 0.28 -12.49 -11.17
N ARG A 226 1.25 -11.72 -10.66
CA ARG A 226 2.69 -12.07 -10.64
C ARG A 226 3.15 -12.60 -9.30
N LEU A 227 2.23 -12.90 -8.40
CA LEU A 227 2.54 -13.40 -7.07
C LEU A 227 3.29 -14.73 -7.15
N GLN A 228 4.49 -14.78 -6.58
CA GLN A 228 5.36 -15.97 -6.50
C GLN A 228 5.42 -16.51 -5.08
N LYS A 229 5.28 -15.64 -4.08
CA LYS A 229 5.33 -16.00 -2.66
C LYS A 229 4.24 -15.30 -1.88
N MET A 230 3.46 -16.08 -1.13
CA MET A 230 2.47 -15.58 -0.17
C MET A 230 2.83 -16.06 1.23
N GLU A 231 3.00 -15.12 2.16
CA GLU A 231 3.25 -15.40 3.58
C GLU A 231 2.04 -14.98 4.39
N LEU A 232 1.43 -15.91 5.13
CA LEU A 232 0.26 -15.66 5.95
C LEU A 232 0.63 -15.87 7.42
N HIS A 233 0.47 -14.82 8.22
CA HIS A 233 0.76 -14.83 9.65
C HIS A 233 -0.49 -14.47 10.44
N TYR A 234 -0.77 -15.26 11.48
CA TYR A 234 -1.85 -15.01 12.43
C TYR A 234 -3.28 -15.00 11.84
N VAL A 235 -3.43 -15.40 10.56
CA VAL A 235 -4.71 -15.33 9.86
C VAL A 235 -5.64 -16.48 10.26
N ARG A 236 -6.92 -16.16 10.53
CA ARG A 236 -7.97 -17.15 10.81
C ARG A 236 -8.81 -17.40 9.55
N PHE A 237 -8.67 -18.58 8.95
CA PHE A 237 -9.51 -19.02 7.83
C PHE A 237 -10.90 -19.44 8.33
N ARG A 238 -11.98 -19.05 7.61
CA ARG A 238 -13.33 -19.54 7.91
C ARG A 238 -13.89 -20.36 6.74
N LYS A 239 -14.59 -21.44 7.08
CA LYS A 239 -15.61 -22.06 6.23
C LYS A 239 -16.84 -21.14 6.27
N THR A 240 -17.19 -20.52 5.15
CA THR A 240 -18.40 -19.69 5.04
C THR A 240 -19.62 -20.51 5.49
N TYR A 241 -20.32 -20.04 6.53
CA TYR A 241 -21.53 -20.70 7.07
C TYR A 241 -22.82 -20.27 6.37
N HIS A 242 -22.74 -19.35 5.39
CA HIS A 242 -23.81 -19.25 4.41
C HIS A 242 -23.81 -20.55 3.61
N GLY A 243 -24.99 -21.16 3.44
CA GLY A 243 -25.17 -22.39 2.65
C GLY A 243 -24.78 -22.28 1.16
N SER A 244 -23.99 -21.28 0.78
CA SER A 244 -23.22 -21.20 -0.45
C SER A 244 -21.83 -21.78 -0.20
N SER A 245 -21.56 -22.92 -0.81
CA SER A 245 -20.31 -23.69 -0.80
C SER A 245 -19.08 -22.98 -1.40
N THR A 246 -19.07 -21.65 -1.47
CA THR A 246 -17.94 -20.88 -1.99
C THR A 246 -16.95 -20.66 -0.87
N ASP A 247 -15.94 -21.53 -0.83
CA ASP A 247 -14.69 -21.28 -0.14
C ASP A 247 -14.10 -19.98 -0.70
N ASP A 248 -13.87 -18.98 0.16
CA ASP A 248 -13.30 -17.68 -0.23
C ASP A 248 -11.89 -17.82 -0.84
N PHE A 249 -11.30 -19.00 -0.70
CA PHE A 249 -10.00 -19.38 -1.22
C PHE A 249 -10.08 -20.41 -2.36
N ILE A 250 -11.28 -20.82 -2.81
CA ILE A 250 -11.42 -21.86 -3.85
C ILE A 250 -10.59 -21.52 -5.10
N ASP A 251 -10.53 -20.22 -5.42
CA ASP A 251 -9.80 -19.68 -6.57
C ASP A 251 -8.31 -19.39 -6.25
N LEU A 252 -7.93 -19.25 -4.97
CA LEU A 252 -6.52 -19.16 -4.55
C LEU A 252 -5.82 -20.53 -4.61
N HIS A 253 -6.55 -21.66 -4.57
CA HIS A 253 -5.95 -22.98 -4.82
C HIS A 253 -5.35 -23.08 -6.23
N SER A 254 -5.78 -22.25 -7.18
CA SER A 254 -5.16 -22.15 -8.52
C SER A 254 -3.76 -21.53 -8.52
N LEU A 255 -3.33 -20.90 -7.41
CA LEU A 255 -1.99 -20.31 -7.24
C LEU A 255 -0.97 -21.28 -6.62
N CYS A 256 -1.39 -22.42 -6.09
CA CYS A 256 -0.53 -23.38 -5.39
C CYS A 256 -0.04 -24.54 -6.28
N CYS A 257 -0.12 -24.42 -7.61
CA CYS A 257 0.36 -25.41 -8.57
C CYS A 257 1.62 -24.93 -9.30
#